data_AF-A0A0V0QSL3-F1
#
_entry.id   AF-A0A0V0QSL3-F1
#
_cell.length_a   1.000
_cell.length_b   1.000
_cell.length_c   1.000
_cell.angle_alpha   90.00
_cell.angle_beta   90.00
_cell.angle_gamma   90.00
#
_symmetry.space_group_name_H-M   'P 1'
#
loop_
_entity.id
_entity.type
_entity.pdbx_description
1 polymer ?
#
loop_
_entity_poly.entity_id
_entity_poly.type
_entity_poly.pdbx_seq_one_letter_code
_entity_poly.pdbx_strand_id
1 'polypeptide(L)'
;MVFLKVPKFKTGITPSKANQFDLNNLTGTQKIQLAGSRIFGYTIGGNKSSGAKVLQKNLQMKKVHQSMYQIPIWDVSWAYPWISYEYEKQRFRMLTDKRKMRILMRGVKIGKKKGGEKVSVTEVFGKSG
;
A
#
# COMPACT_ATOMS: atom_id res chain seq x y z
N MET A 1 -16.44 24.02 24.15
CA MET A 1 -17.69 24.18 23.36
C MET A 1 -18.78 23.41 24.09
N VAL A 2 -19.81 24.08 24.59
CA VAL A 2 -20.86 23.45 25.43
C VAL A 2 -22.01 22.99 24.54
N PHE A 3 -22.50 21.75 24.72
CA PHE A 3 -23.63 21.21 23.95
C PHE A 3 -24.93 21.42 24.71
N LEU A 4 -25.78 22.33 24.23
CA LEU A 4 -27.12 22.56 24.77
C LEU A 4 -28.14 21.79 23.95
N LYS A 5 -28.87 20.87 24.59
CA LYS A 5 -29.97 20.12 23.97
C LYS A 5 -31.29 20.86 24.18
N VAL A 6 -31.88 21.37 23.11
CA VAL A 6 -33.16 22.09 23.10
C VAL A 6 -34.33 21.11 22.84
N PRO A 7 -35.52 21.32 23.45
CA PRO A 7 -36.69 20.48 23.18
C PRO A 7 -37.08 20.48 21.69
N LYS A 8 -37.52 19.31 21.20
CA LYS A 8 -38.06 19.15 19.85
C LYS A 8 -39.58 19.16 19.92
N PHE A 9 -40.21 20.09 19.22
CA PHE A 9 -41.67 20.20 19.13
C PHE A 9 -42.30 19.24 18.11
N LYS A 10 -41.49 18.64 17.21
CA LYS A 10 -41.96 17.63 16.26
C LYS A 10 -42.13 16.29 16.96
N THR A 11 -43.30 15.68 16.82
CA THR A 11 -43.63 14.36 17.35
C THR A 11 -43.59 13.28 16.27
N GLY A 12 -43.54 12.02 16.69
CA GLY A 12 -43.58 10.87 15.80
C GLY A 12 -42.21 10.41 15.29
N ILE A 13 -42.21 9.21 14.70
CA ILE A 13 -41.03 8.60 14.08
C ILE A 13 -40.78 9.30 12.74
N THR A 14 -39.51 9.54 12.40
CA THR A 14 -39.16 10.07 11.08
C THR A 14 -39.65 9.09 10.00
N PRO A 15 -40.48 9.54 9.03
CA PRO A 15 -41.01 8.65 8.02
C PRO A 15 -39.87 8.05 7.20
N SER A 16 -39.97 6.76 6.92
CA SER A 16 -39.04 6.01 6.09
C SER A 16 -39.80 4.91 5.37
N LYS A 17 -39.27 4.44 4.23
CA LYS A 17 -39.93 3.38 3.45
C LYS A 17 -40.16 2.14 4.31
N ALA A 18 -39.18 1.73 5.11
CA ALA A 18 -39.31 0.60 6.02
C ALA A 18 -40.45 0.77 7.05
N ASN A 19 -40.63 1.98 7.60
CA ASN A 19 -41.67 2.25 8.61
C ASN A 19 -43.09 2.39 8.01
N GLN A 20 -43.22 2.43 6.67
CA GLN A 20 -44.52 2.51 5.99
C GLN A 20 -45.15 1.13 5.73
N PHE A 21 -44.39 0.04 5.88
CA PHE A 21 -44.91 -1.30 5.71
C PHE A 21 -45.54 -1.77 7.02
N ASP A 22 -46.86 -1.88 7.03
CA ASP A 22 -47.57 -2.68 8.01
C ASP A 22 -47.77 -4.08 7.44
N LEU A 23 -47.08 -5.07 8.03
CA LEU A 23 -47.11 -6.47 7.57
C LEU A 23 -48.51 -7.08 7.62
N ASN A 24 -49.37 -6.57 8.51
CA ASN A 24 -50.74 -7.05 8.64
C ASN A 24 -51.69 -6.43 7.61
N ASN A 25 -51.33 -5.27 7.02
CA ASN A 25 -52.19 -4.54 6.09
C ASN A 25 -51.38 -3.88 4.97
N LEU A 26 -50.86 -4.70 4.06
CA LEU A 26 -50.07 -4.26 2.92
C LEU A 26 -50.96 -3.82 1.74
N THR A 27 -50.66 -2.65 1.18
CA THR A 27 -51.29 -2.19 -0.07
C THR A 27 -50.78 -2.97 -1.29
N GLY A 28 -51.52 -2.95 -2.39
CA GLY A 28 -51.11 -3.63 -3.63
C GLY A 28 -49.75 -3.17 -4.15
N THR A 29 -49.46 -1.87 -4.06
CA THR A 29 -48.17 -1.29 -4.48
C THR A 29 -47.02 -1.75 -3.58
N GLN A 30 -47.25 -1.87 -2.27
CA GLN A 30 -46.27 -2.40 -1.32
C GLN A 30 -45.96 -3.87 -1.60
N LYS A 31 -46.97 -4.69 -1.95
CA LYS A 31 -46.78 -6.09 -2.33
C LYS A 31 -45.92 -6.22 -3.60
N ILE A 32 -46.18 -5.38 -4.62
CA ILE A 32 -45.37 -5.35 -5.84
C ILE A 32 -43.91 -4.99 -5.51
N GLN A 33 -43.69 -4.02 -4.62
CA GLN A 33 -42.35 -3.64 -4.20
C GLN A 33 -41.62 -4.76 -3.43
N LEU A 34 -42.32 -5.50 -2.57
CA LEU A 34 -41.74 -6.66 -1.88
C LEU A 34 -41.42 -7.80 -2.88
N ALA A 35 -42.30 -8.05 -3.85
CA ALA A 35 -42.04 -9.01 -4.91
C ALA A 35 -40.81 -8.63 -5.75
N GLY A 36 -40.67 -7.35 -6.13
CA GLY A 36 -39.48 -6.88 -6.83
C GLY A 36 -38.22 -7.00 -5.98
N SER A 37 -38.29 -6.75 -4.67
CA SER A 37 -37.16 -6.91 -3.75
C SER A 37 -36.66 -8.36 -3.74
N ARG A 38 -37.59 -9.31 -3.80
CA ARG A 38 -37.28 -10.75 -3.91
C ARG A 38 -36.64 -11.11 -5.25
N ILE A 39 -37.13 -10.55 -6.36
CA ILE A 39 -36.64 -10.88 -7.71
C ILE A 39 -35.26 -10.29 -7.96
N PHE A 40 -35.08 -9.00 -7.65
CA PHE A 40 -33.88 -8.25 -8.02
C PHE A 40 -32.89 -8.05 -6.87
N GLY A 41 -33.24 -8.48 -5.66
CA GLY A 41 -32.33 -8.44 -4.50
C GLY A 41 -32.07 -7.03 -3.94
N TYR A 42 -32.92 -6.04 -4.24
CA TYR A 42 -32.78 -4.72 -3.62
C TYR A 42 -33.30 -4.70 -2.19
N THR A 43 -32.61 -3.97 -1.32
CA THR A 43 -32.97 -3.84 0.09
C THR A 43 -33.85 -2.62 0.32
N ILE A 44 -34.97 -2.80 1.01
CA ILE A 44 -35.80 -1.68 1.49
C ILE A 44 -35.28 -1.26 2.87
N GLY A 45 -34.67 -0.08 2.96
CA GLY A 45 -34.06 0.45 4.19
C GLY A 45 -34.89 1.53 4.89
N GLY A 46 -34.61 1.71 6.18
CA GLY A 46 -35.03 2.89 6.95
C GLY A 46 -34.00 4.02 6.90
N ASN A 47 -34.21 5.08 7.68
CA ASN A 47 -33.30 6.23 7.72
C ASN A 47 -31.99 5.96 8.50
N LYS A 48 -31.91 4.84 9.22
CA LYS A 48 -30.71 4.42 9.94
C LYS A 48 -29.79 3.62 9.00
N SER A 49 -28.49 3.68 9.27
CA SER A 49 -27.49 2.92 8.51
C SER A 49 -27.70 1.41 8.67
N SER A 50 -27.81 0.68 7.55
CA SER A 50 -27.97 -0.78 7.51
C SER A 50 -26.67 -1.53 7.17
N GLY A 51 -25.59 -0.82 6.83
CA GLY A 51 -24.34 -1.44 6.34
C GLY A 51 -24.40 -1.99 4.91
N ALA A 52 -25.57 -1.99 4.25
CA ALA A 52 -25.72 -2.50 2.88
C ALA A 52 -24.78 -1.83 1.87
N LYS A 53 -24.51 -0.53 2.02
CA LYS A 53 -23.56 0.22 1.19
C LYS A 53 -22.13 -0.35 1.27
N VAL A 54 -21.73 -0.87 2.42
CA VAL A 54 -20.39 -1.46 2.62
C VAL A 54 -20.33 -2.83 1.95
N LEU A 55 -21.40 -3.62 2.05
CA LEU A 55 -21.49 -4.94 1.42
C LEU A 55 -21.57 -4.86 -0.11
N GLN A 56 -22.28 -3.87 -0.64
CA GLN A 56 -22.37 -3.60 -2.08
C GLN A 56 -21.11 -2.95 -2.66
N LYS A 57 -20.14 -2.58 -1.82
CA LYS A 57 -18.91 -1.96 -2.29
C LYS A 57 -18.08 -2.99 -3.06
N ASN A 58 -17.85 -2.72 -4.35
CA ASN A 58 -16.99 -3.55 -5.19
C ASN A 58 -15.57 -3.62 -4.59
N LEU A 59 -15.13 -4.81 -4.21
CA LEU A 59 -13.77 -5.06 -3.69
C LEU A 59 -12.71 -5.09 -4.80
N GLN A 60 -13.09 -4.82 -6.05
CA GLN A 60 -12.21 -4.89 -7.23
C GLN A 60 -10.95 -4.02 -7.11
N MET A 61 -11.01 -2.92 -6.35
CA MET A 61 -9.86 -2.05 -6.08
C MET A 61 -8.66 -2.80 -5.49
N LYS A 62 -8.88 -3.85 -4.69
CA LYS A 62 -7.78 -4.65 -4.12
C LYS A 62 -7.06 -5.47 -5.18
N LYS A 63 -7.79 -6.04 -6.14
CA LYS A 63 -7.19 -6.84 -7.23
C LYS A 63 -6.38 -5.96 -8.18
N VAL A 64 -6.91 -4.78 -8.52
CA VAL A 64 -6.22 -3.79 -9.37
C VAL A 64 -4.94 -3.28 -8.69
N HIS A 65 -5.01 -2.97 -7.39
CA HIS A 65 -3.83 -2.54 -6.65
C HIS A 65 -2.77 -3.65 -6.60
N GLN A 66 -3.17 -4.91 -6.36
CA GLN A 66 -2.23 -6.03 -6.35
C GLN A 66 -1.60 -6.26 -7.73
N SER A 67 -2.35 -6.16 -8.83
CA SER A 67 -1.80 -6.34 -10.18
C SER A 67 -0.77 -5.28 -10.56
N MET A 68 -0.86 -4.05 -10.01
CA MET A 68 0.13 -3.01 -10.26
C MET A 68 1.53 -3.36 -9.73
N TYR A 69 1.62 -4.19 -8.68
CA TYR A 69 2.91 -4.58 -8.08
C TYR A 69 3.38 -5.98 -8.51
N GLN A 70 2.56 -6.75 -9.23
CA GLN A 70 2.95 -8.06 -9.75
C GLN A 70 3.93 -7.95 -10.92
N ILE A 71 3.85 -6.87 -11.71
CA ILE A 71 4.79 -6.58 -12.79
C ILE A 71 5.49 -5.28 -12.43
N PRO A 72 6.68 -5.33 -11.80
CA PRO A 72 7.41 -4.14 -11.43
C PRO A 72 7.95 -3.46 -12.71
N ILE A 73 7.18 -2.52 -13.24
CA ILE A 73 7.60 -1.68 -14.38
C ILE A 73 8.90 -0.94 -14.06
N TRP A 74 9.15 -0.66 -12.78
CA TRP A 74 10.35 0.01 -12.28
C TRP A 74 11.58 -0.89 -12.19
N ASP A 75 11.43 -2.22 -12.27
CA ASP A 75 12.55 -3.16 -12.23
C ASP A 75 12.33 -4.30 -13.22
N VAL A 76 12.80 -4.08 -14.44
CA VAL A 76 12.71 -5.05 -15.53
C VAL A 76 13.47 -6.34 -15.20
N SER A 77 14.50 -6.29 -14.35
CA SER A 77 15.29 -7.47 -13.97
C SER A 77 14.53 -8.44 -13.07
N TRP A 78 13.53 -7.94 -12.34
CA TRP A 78 12.66 -8.77 -11.50
C TRP A 78 11.73 -9.65 -12.33
N ALA A 79 11.18 -9.12 -13.43
CA ALA A 79 10.34 -9.87 -14.35
C ALA A 79 11.16 -10.73 -15.34
N TYR A 80 12.36 -10.27 -15.69
CA TYR A 80 13.20 -10.88 -16.71
C TYR A 80 14.63 -11.09 -16.21
N PRO A 81 14.91 -12.24 -15.55
CA PRO A 81 16.17 -12.49 -14.86
C PRO A 81 17.38 -12.62 -15.81
N TRP A 82 17.14 -12.74 -17.11
CA TRP A 82 18.20 -12.77 -18.14
C TRP A 82 18.72 -11.38 -18.51
N ILE A 83 18.03 -10.30 -18.12
CA ILE A 83 18.53 -8.95 -18.35
C ILE A 83 19.62 -8.66 -17.32
N SER A 84 20.86 -8.54 -17.79
CA SER A 84 22.02 -8.21 -16.95
C SER A 84 22.55 -6.83 -17.30
N TYR A 85 22.56 -5.92 -16.31
CA TYR A 85 23.19 -4.61 -16.41
C TYR A 85 24.71 -4.70 -16.21
N GLU A 86 25.41 -5.40 -17.09
CA GLU A 86 26.85 -5.69 -16.94
C GLU A 86 27.70 -4.42 -16.89
N TYR A 87 27.38 -3.42 -17.72
CA TYR A 87 28.09 -2.15 -17.75
C TYR A 87 28.04 -1.42 -16.41
N GLU A 88 26.85 -1.37 -15.78
CA GLU A 88 26.68 -0.73 -14.47
C GLU A 88 27.40 -1.49 -13.37
N LYS A 89 27.35 -2.83 -13.39
CA LYS A 89 28.11 -3.69 -12.48
C LYS A 89 29.62 -3.43 -12.59
N GLN A 90 30.15 -3.35 -13.81
CA GLN A 90 31.58 -3.06 -14.04
C GLN A 90 31.97 -1.67 -13.57
N ARG A 91 31.16 -0.64 -13.87
CA ARG A 91 31.38 0.72 -13.40
C ARG A 91 31.39 0.80 -11.87
N PHE A 92 30.43 0.15 -11.22
CA PHE A 92 30.34 0.11 -9.76
C PHE A 92 31.55 -0.60 -9.12
N ARG A 93 32.00 -1.73 -9.69
CA ARG A 93 33.21 -2.44 -9.27
C ARG A 93 34.44 -1.54 -9.38
N MET A 94 34.69 -0.93 -10.54
CA MET A 94 35.81 -0.02 -10.75
C MET A 94 35.83 1.15 -9.76
N LEU A 95 34.67 1.77 -9.49
CA LEU A 95 34.56 2.87 -8.52
C LEU A 95 34.87 2.39 -7.10
N THR A 96 34.37 1.22 -6.74
CA THR A 96 34.60 0.61 -5.42
C THR A 96 36.07 0.29 -5.23
N ASP A 97 36.73 -0.30 -6.22
CA ASP A 97 38.15 -0.67 -6.14
C ASP A 97 39.06 0.57 -6.10
N LYS A 98 38.79 1.57 -6.94
CA LYS A 98 39.47 2.87 -6.88
C LYS A 98 39.32 3.53 -5.49
N ARG A 99 38.13 3.43 -4.89
CA ARG A 99 37.88 3.96 -3.53
C ARG A 99 38.67 3.18 -2.47
N LYS A 100 38.68 1.84 -2.53
CA LYS A 100 39.47 0.99 -1.62
C LYS A 100 40.95 1.31 -1.70
N MET A 101 41.52 1.38 -2.91
CA MET A 101 42.92 1.76 -3.11
C MET A 101 43.23 3.15 -2.54
N ARG A 102 42.35 4.13 -2.76
CA ARG A 102 42.54 5.48 -2.22
C ARG A 102 42.53 5.49 -0.69
N ILE A 103 41.62 4.74 -0.06
CA ILE A 103 41.54 4.63 1.41
C ILE A 103 42.82 3.98 1.95
N LEU A 104 43.25 2.86 1.36
CA LEU A 104 44.47 2.16 1.75
C LEU A 104 45.70 3.06 1.63
N MET A 105 45.87 3.73 0.48
CA MET A 105 47.01 4.62 0.25
C MET A 105 46.99 5.85 1.13
N ARG A 106 45.81 6.36 1.52
CA ARG A 106 45.68 7.41 2.54
C ARG A 106 46.19 6.91 3.89
N GLY A 107 45.82 5.69 4.30
CA GLY A 107 46.33 5.05 5.51
C GLY A 107 47.86 4.94 5.51
N VAL A 108 48.45 4.40 4.44
CA VAL A 108 49.91 4.29 4.28
C VAL A 108 50.60 5.66 4.33
N LYS A 109 50.05 6.67 3.63
CA LYS A 109 50.62 8.03 3.63
C LYS A 109 50.57 8.69 5.00
N ILE A 110 49.51 8.47 5.78
CA ILE A 110 49.38 8.96 7.16
C ILE A 110 50.38 8.25 8.07
N GLY A 111 50.50 6.92 7.98
CA GLY A 111 51.45 6.13 8.76
C GLY A 111 52.90 6.56 8.55
N LYS A 112 53.30 6.77 7.28
CA LYS A 112 54.64 7.28 6.92
C LYS A 112 54.92 8.69 7.46
N LYS A 113 53.91 9.57 7.51
CA LYS A 113 54.05 10.95 8.04
C LYS A 113 54.20 11.00 9.56
N LYS A 114 53.65 10.03 10.30
CA LYS A 114 53.69 9.97 11.77
C LYS A 114 54.90 9.21 12.33
N GLY A 115 55.89 8.88 11.50
CA GLY A 115 57.09 8.15 11.94
C GLY A 115 56.89 6.65 12.14
N GLY A 116 55.80 6.07 11.63
CA GLY A 116 55.60 4.62 11.64
C GLY A 116 56.50 3.90 10.64
N GLU A 117 56.84 2.65 10.95
CA GLU A 117 57.62 1.73 10.13
C GLU A 117 57.14 1.75 8.66
N LYS A 118 58.08 1.67 7.71
CA LYS A 118 57.83 1.88 6.27
C LYS A 118 57.10 0.69 5.64
N VAL A 119 55.84 0.45 6.02
CA VAL A 119 55.04 -0.61 5.41
C VAL A 119 54.82 -0.29 3.93
N SER A 120 55.34 -1.18 3.08
CA SER A 120 55.18 -1.12 1.62
C SER A 120 53.86 -1.78 1.20
N VAL A 121 53.25 -1.31 0.12
CA VAL A 121 51.97 -1.88 -0.38
C VAL A 121 52.09 -3.38 -0.65
N THR A 122 53.28 -3.84 -1.03
CA THR A 122 53.66 -5.24 -1.25
C THR A 122 53.60 -6.11 0.02
N GLU A 123 53.90 -5.57 1.21
CA GLU A 123 53.84 -6.33 2.47
C GLU A 123 52.40 -6.58 2.95
N VAL A 124 51.45 -5.72 2.58
CA VAL A 124 50.04 -5.85 2.95
C VAL A 124 49.34 -6.94 2.14
N PHE A 125 49.70 -7.10 0.87
CA PHE A 125 49.14 -8.14 -0.01
C PHE A 125 49.92 -9.46 0.04
N GLY A 126 51.17 -9.47 0.50
CA GLY A 126 51.99 -10.69 0.66
C GLY A 126 51.73 -11.49 1.94
N LYS A 127 51.02 -10.91 2.93
CA LYS A 127 50.69 -11.58 4.20
C LYS A 127 49.33 -12.30 4.23
N SER A 128 48.57 -12.25 3.14
CA SER A 128 47.28 -12.93 2.98
C SER A 128 47.38 -14.18 2.10
N GLY A 129 48.40 -15.01 2.37
CA GLY A 129 48.56 -16.37 1.85
C GLY A 129 48.43 -17.36 2.99
#